data_AF-A0A1V9F185-F1
#
_entry.id   AF-A0A1V9F185-F1
#
_cell.length_a   1.000
_cell.length_b   1.000
_cell.length_c   1.000
_cell.angle_alpha   90.00
_cell.angle_beta   90.00
_cell.angle_gamma   90.00
#
_symmetry.space_group_name_H-M   'P 1'
#
loop_
_entity.id
_entity.type
_entity.pdbx_description
1 polymer ?
#
loop_
_entity_poly.entity_id
_entity_poly.type
_entity_poly.pdbx_seq_one_letter_code
_entity_poly.pdbx_strand_id
1 'polypeptide(L)'
;MVPISKGKFNNRQWLLILILFAMMSVISFYIFQHAFAYQYVQVDVLVSATSLTIFFFFILLITMQGFKAVDIYEDQLTVKWRFTSRIVNKSEITAYGITTRKQINYIIMKTTGDDVVLPELLLNNHEELIHQLQHWRIKQKSELPITRDSRFENRGTGTILMIVGSFLLGFTIKSVISPEFSVDGSKLITLSGQLSMAPEVKMPSGKNAYGAIQLYLVEYPGINFLIDAVGFNSINARQLQSAGKGTPVELSILKHEYAVKIKKTEAPGYFETHYQWATIYTYSLTVNSEPVLTVDTYNESKHSLDNSNKKWSVLIAIIAISMFTYGFILYRQRNKMPLTSADKKQQTKQIPEKA
;
A
#
# COMPACT_ATOMS: atom_id res chain seq x y z
N MET A 1 21.96 36.03 16.27
CA MET A 1 20.94 36.96 15.75
C MET A 1 19.60 36.64 16.41
N VAL A 2 18.88 37.65 16.89
CA VAL A 2 17.55 37.48 17.50
C VAL A 2 16.48 37.58 16.39
N PRO A 3 15.55 36.63 16.28
CA PRO A 3 14.49 36.71 15.27
C PRO A 3 13.51 37.83 15.60
N ILE A 4 13.15 38.61 14.57
CA ILE A 4 12.09 39.63 14.60
C ILE A 4 10.74 38.96 14.87
N SER A 5 10.52 37.81 14.23
CA SER A 5 9.35 36.96 14.45
C SER A 5 9.73 35.49 14.34
N LYS A 6 9.19 34.66 15.24
CA LYS A 6 9.38 33.21 15.20
C LYS A 6 8.14 32.54 14.62
N GLY A 7 8.33 31.79 13.54
CA GLY A 7 7.31 30.92 13.00
C GLY A 7 7.08 29.74 13.95
N LYS A 8 5.83 29.51 14.34
CA LYS A 8 5.45 28.31 15.11
C LYS A 8 4.74 27.32 14.20
N PHE A 9 5.02 26.05 14.38
CA PHE A 9 4.22 25.00 13.77
C PHE A 9 2.82 24.96 14.42
N ASN A 10 1.80 24.67 13.62
CA ASN A 10 0.46 24.45 14.14
C ASN A 10 0.38 23.07 14.83
N ASN A 11 0.59 23.05 16.15
CA ASN A 11 0.61 21.82 16.94
C ASN A 11 -0.70 21.00 16.85
N ARG A 12 -1.86 21.64 16.63
CA ARG A 12 -3.14 20.94 16.49
C ARG A 12 -3.19 20.12 15.20
N GLN A 13 -2.76 20.70 14.09
CA GLN A 13 -2.67 19.97 12.82
C GLN A 13 -1.62 18.87 12.87
N TRP A 14 -0.49 19.12 13.52
CA TRP A 14 0.54 18.09 13.75
C TRP A 14 0.00 16.91 14.56
N LEU A 15 -0.74 17.18 15.63
CA LEU A 15 -1.38 16.14 16.42
C LEU A 15 -2.37 15.32 15.58
N LEU A 16 -3.16 15.96 14.71
CA LEU A 16 -4.06 15.25 13.79
C LEU A 16 -3.30 14.36 12.80
N ILE A 17 -2.18 14.82 12.25
CA ILE A 17 -1.32 14.02 11.37
C ILE A 17 -0.78 12.79 12.12
N LEU A 18 -0.35 12.97 13.37
CA LEU A 18 0.15 11.86 14.21
C LEU A 18 -0.95 10.85 14.53
N ILE A 19 -2.16 11.31 14.88
CA ILE A 19 -3.31 10.42 15.14
C ILE A 19 -3.64 9.63 13.88
N LEU A 20 -3.70 10.29 12.72
CA LEU A 20 -3.96 9.64 11.45
C LEU A 20 -2.89 8.59 11.15
N PHE A 21 -1.60 8.93 11.32
CA PHE A 21 -0.50 8.01 11.10
C PHE A 21 -0.57 6.78 12.03
N ALA A 22 -0.87 7.00 13.31
CA ALA A 22 -1.03 5.92 14.28
C ALA A 22 -2.20 4.98 13.90
N MET A 23 -3.36 5.55 13.55
CA MET A 23 -4.51 4.76 13.07
C MET A 23 -4.17 3.95 11.83
N MET A 24 -3.51 4.56 10.84
CA MET A 24 -3.14 3.88 9.60
C MET A 24 -2.07 2.80 9.82
N SER A 25 -1.17 2.99 10.78
CA SER A 25 -0.17 1.99 11.17
C SER A 25 -0.84 0.78 11.83
N VAL A 26 -1.81 1.00 12.71
CA VAL A 26 -2.60 -0.08 13.34
C VAL A 26 -3.37 -0.85 12.28
N ILE A 27 -4.06 -0.18 11.36
CA ILE A 27 -4.79 -0.83 10.26
C ILE A 27 -3.84 -1.66 9.39
N SER A 28 -2.70 -1.09 8.99
CA SER A 28 -1.69 -1.82 8.20
C SER A 28 -1.20 -3.06 8.96
N PHE A 29 -0.90 -2.92 10.25
CA PHE A 29 -0.45 -4.04 11.10
C PHE A 29 -1.47 -5.18 11.15
N TYR A 30 -2.76 -4.87 11.36
CA TYR A 30 -3.82 -5.89 11.36
C TYR A 30 -3.93 -6.63 10.01
N ILE A 31 -3.80 -5.91 8.88
CA ILE A 31 -3.85 -6.54 7.56
C ILE A 31 -2.59 -7.38 7.31
N PHE A 32 -1.40 -6.91 7.71
CA PHE A 32 -0.18 -7.72 7.65
C PHE A 32 -0.29 -8.97 8.51
N GLN A 33 -0.85 -8.88 9.71
CA GLN A 33 -1.10 -10.04 10.56
C GLN A 33 -1.99 -11.07 9.84
N HIS A 34 -3.02 -10.63 9.11
CA HIS A 34 -3.82 -11.51 8.25
C HIS A 34 -3.03 -12.10 7.07
N ALA A 35 -2.15 -11.33 6.43
CA ALA A 35 -1.31 -11.85 5.34
C ALA A 35 -0.37 -12.99 5.78
N PHE A 36 0.09 -12.94 7.02
CA PHE A 36 0.94 -13.96 7.66
C PHE A 36 0.16 -14.94 8.54
N ALA A 37 -1.17 -14.85 8.57
CA ALA A 37 -2.02 -15.71 9.38
C ALA A 37 -2.04 -17.17 8.91
N TYR A 38 -1.53 -17.47 7.71
CA TYR A 38 -1.59 -18.80 7.09
C TYR A 38 -0.18 -19.36 6.86
N GLN A 39 -0.07 -20.70 6.72
CA GLN A 39 1.20 -21.39 6.45
C GLN A 39 1.92 -20.87 5.20
N TYR A 40 1.15 -20.36 4.23
CA TYR A 40 1.63 -19.63 3.08
C TYR A 40 1.26 -18.17 3.26
N VAL A 41 2.22 -17.30 2.95
CA VAL A 41 1.95 -15.87 2.84
C VAL A 41 0.84 -15.69 1.81
N GLN A 42 -0.29 -15.13 2.24
CA GLN A 42 -1.36 -14.77 1.32
C GLN A 42 -0.87 -13.58 0.50
N VAL A 43 -0.27 -13.87 -0.66
CA VAL A 43 0.37 -12.86 -1.51
C VAL A 43 -0.62 -11.75 -1.86
N ASP A 44 -1.90 -12.09 -2.08
CA ASP A 44 -2.95 -11.09 -2.34
C ASP A 44 -3.16 -10.12 -1.17
N VAL A 45 -3.21 -10.63 0.07
CA VAL A 45 -3.37 -9.81 1.28
C VAL A 45 -2.08 -9.05 1.60
N LEU A 46 -0.91 -9.64 1.35
CA LEU A 46 0.38 -8.97 1.52
C LEU A 46 0.54 -7.80 0.56
N VAL A 47 0.20 -8.00 -0.72
CA VAL A 47 0.22 -6.94 -1.73
C VAL A 47 -0.80 -5.87 -1.36
N SER A 48 -1.99 -6.23 -0.88
CA SER A 48 -2.98 -5.29 -0.36
C SER A 48 -2.44 -4.42 0.77
N ALA A 49 -1.87 -5.05 1.80
CA ALA A 49 -1.30 -4.38 2.97
C ALA A 49 -0.19 -3.42 2.54
N THR A 50 0.75 -3.90 1.71
CA THR A 50 1.88 -3.11 1.23
C THR A 50 1.42 -1.91 0.41
N SER A 51 0.45 -2.10 -0.47
CA SER A 51 -0.13 -1.02 -1.29
C SER A 51 -0.77 0.06 -0.44
N LEU A 52 -1.56 -0.36 0.54
CA LEU A 52 -2.23 0.53 1.48
C LEU A 52 -1.22 1.31 2.31
N THR A 53 -0.16 0.65 2.81
CA THR A 53 0.93 1.30 3.55
C THR A 53 1.67 2.32 2.69
N ILE A 54 2.01 1.98 1.43
CA ILE A 54 2.65 2.91 0.49
C ILE A 54 1.75 4.12 0.23
N PHE A 55 0.45 3.90 0.02
CA PHE A 55 -0.51 4.97 -0.21
C PHE A 55 -0.63 5.92 1.01
N PHE A 56 -0.66 5.38 2.23
CA PHE A 56 -0.69 6.21 3.43
C PHE A 56 0.61 6.97 3.64
N PHE A 57 1.76 6.33 3.41
CA PHE A 57 3.05 7.00 3.50
C PHE A 57 3.14 8.15 2.50
N PHE A 58 2.60 7.95 1.30
CA PHE A 58 2.50 9.00 0.29
C PHE A 58 1.65 10.19 0.73
N ILE A 59 0.43 9.95 1.26
CA ILE A 59 -0.42 11.03 1.79
C ILE A 59 0.29 11.77 2.93
N LEU A 60 0.95 11.04 3.82
CA LEU A 60 1.72 11.59 4.92
C LEU A 60 2.83 12.52 4.42
N LEU A 61 3.62 12.08 3.43
CA LEU A 61 4.70 12.89 2.85
C LEU A 61 4.17 14.18 2.22
N ILE A 62 3.10 14.12 1.44
CA ILE A 62 2.46 15.32 0.86
C ILE A 62 1.99 16.26 1.97
N THR A 63 1.36 15.72 3.00
CA THR A 63 0.85 16.52 4.12
C THR A 63 1.98 17.20 4.89
N MET A 64 3.10 16.49 5.09
CA MET A 64 4.30 17.04 5.73
C MET A 64 5.01 18.10 4.87
N GLN A 65 5.03 17.96 3.53
CA GLN A 65 5.60 18.97 2.63
C GLN A 65 4.87 20.32 2.73
N GLY A 66 3.56 20.30 2.97
CA GLY A 66 2.75 21.51 3.17
C GLY A 66 2.98 22.18 4.52
N PHE A 67 3.51 21.46 5.51
CA PHE A 67 3.64 21.93 6.89
C PHE A 67 4.95 22.68 7.12
N LYS A 68 4.90 24.00 6.98
CA LYS A 68 6.05 24.91 7.07
C LYS A 68 5.85 25.97 8.14
N ALA A 69 6.94 26.43 8.75
CA ALA A 69 6.99 27.61 9.59
C ALA A 69 8.12 28.53 9.09
N VAL A 70 8.02 29.84 9.31
CA VAL A 70 9.04 30.79 8.85
C VAL A 70 9.51 31.66 10.02
N ASP A 71 10.79 31.61 10.35
CA ASP A 71 11.39 32.61 11.21
C ASP A 71 11.90 33.78 10.37
N ILE A 72 11.67 34.98 10.88
CA ILE A 72 12.02 36.24 10.23
C ILE A 72 13.17 36.87 11.00
N TYR A 73 14.28 37.13 10.32
CA TYR A 73 15.42 37.88 10.83
C TYR A 73 15.57 39.19 10.04
N GLU A 74 16.56 40.00 10.42
CA GLU A 74 16.80 41.30 9.81
C GLU A 74 17.25 41.21 8.35
N ASP A 75 18.03 40.18 8.00
CA ASP A 75 18.67 40.00 6.70
C ASP A 75 18.38 38.64 6.04
N GLN A 76 17.66 37.75 6.72
CA GLN A 76 17.36 36.39 6.25
C GLN A 76 16.01 35.86 6.75
N LEU A 77 15.49 34.86 6.05
CA LEU A 77 14.35 34.05 6.45
C LEU A 77 14.83 32.63 6.72
N THR A 78 14.34 31.99 7.77
CA THR A 78 14.54 30.55 7.97
C THR A 78 13.22 29.82 7.77
N VAL A 79 13.08 29.16 6.62
CA VAL A 79 11.94 28.31 6.31
C VAL A 79 12.17 26.95 6.95
N LYS A 80 11.32 26.59 7.91
CA LYS A 80 11.40 25.35 8.68
C LYS A 80 10.34 24.38 8.21
N TRP A 81 10.78 23.18 7.86
CA TRP A 81 9.98 21.97 7.93
C TRP A 81 10.20 21.31 9.29
N ARG A 82 9.41 20.29 9.61
CA ARG A 82 9.51 19.65 10.91
C ARG A 82 10.88 19.03 11.20
N PHE A 83 11.57 18.53 10.16
CA PHE A 83 12.84 17.80 10.27
C PHE A 83 14.00 18.45 9.50
N THR A 84 13.75 19.56 8.79
CA THR A 84 14.77 20.25 8.01
C THR A 84 14.46 21.74 7.98
N SER A 85 15.46 22.57 7.70
CA SER A 85 15.28 24.00 7.53
C SER A 85 16.15 24.51 6.40
N ARG A 86 15.66 25.52 5.70
CA ARG A 86 16.40 26.25 4.67
C ARG A 86 16.48 27.71 5.05
N ILE A 87 17.68 28.25 4.97
CA ILE A 87 17.94 29.68 5.13
C ILE A 87 17.82 30.32 3.75
N VAL A 88 17.15 31.46 3.68
CA VAL A 88 16.97 32.26 2.46
C VAL A 88 17.39 33.67 2.79
N ASN A 89 18.49 34.12 2.18
CA ASN A 89 19.02 35.45 2.43
C ASN A 89 18.19 36.50 1.68
N LYS A 90 18.09 37.71 2.22
CA LYS A 90 17.42 38.85 1.56
C LYS A 90 17.95 39.08 0.14
N SER A 91 19.26 38.97 -0.05
CA SER A 91 19.94 39.15 -1.34
C SER A 91 19.51 38.14 -2.41
N GLU A 92 19.02 36.98 -2.00
CA GLU A 92 18.56 35.92 -2.90
C GLU A 92 17.13 36.16 -3.37
N ILE A 93 16.33 36.98 -2.66
CA ILE A 93 14.93 37.21 -2.97
C ILE A 93 14.80 38.28 -4.04
N THR A 94 14.27 37.92 -5.21
CA THR A 94 14.14 38.81 -6.37
C THR A 94 12.75 39.45 -6.48
N ALA A 95 11.70 38.72 -6.09
CA ALA A 95 10.31 39.19 -6.10
C ALA A 95 9.44 38.34 -5.17
N TYR A 96 8.31 38.89 -4.76
CA TYR A 96 7.25 38.12 -4.11
C TYR A 96 5.88 38.44 -4.68
N GLY A 97 4.91 37.57 -4.44
CA GLY A 97 3.56 37.68 -4.98
C GLY A 97 2.61 36.74 -4.26
N ILE A 98 1.33 37.12 -4.24
CA ILE A 98 0.26 36.33 -3.63
C ILE A 98 -0.56 35.71 -4.76
N THR A 99 -0.86 34.42 -4.67
CA THR A 99 -1.63 33.71 -5.68
C THR A 99 -2.62 32.77 -5.02
N THR A 100 -3.88 32.80 -5.47
CA THR A 100 -4.93 31.94 -4.95
C THR A 100 -5.09 30.69 -5.82
N ARG A 101 -5.05 29.51 -5.20
CA ARG A 101 -5.29 28.22 -5.87
C ARG A 101 -6.21 27.36 -5.02
N LYS A 102 -7.34 26.92 -5.60
CA LYS A 102 -8.35 26.08 -4.91
C LYS A 102 -8.77 26.67 -3.55
N GLN A 103 -9.10 27.97 -3.53
CA GLN A 103 -9.50 28.73 -2.32
C GLN A 103 -8.42 28.90 -1.25
N ILE A 104 -7.17 28.48 -1.50
CA ILE A 104 -6.04 28.71 -0.60
C ILE A 104 -5.13 29.78 -1.22
N ASN A 105 -4.79 30.79 -0.44
CA ASN A 105 -3.80 31.80 -0.82
C ASN A 105 -2.39 31.31 -0.53
N TYR A 106 -1.47 31.60 -1.45
CA TYR A 106 -0.06 31.25 -1.34
C TYR A 106 0.79 32.50 -1.50
N ILE A 107 1.76 32.67 -0.61
CA ILE A 107 2.90 33.56 -0.81
C ILE A 107 3.94 32.79 -1.63
N ILE A 108 4.35 33.37 -2.75
CA ILE A 108 5.41 32.85 -3.61
C ILE A 108 6.56 33.85 -3.56
N MET A 109 7.72 33.39 -3.10
CA MET A 109 8.97 34.16 -3.13
C MET A 109 9.88 33.57 -4.20
N LYS A 110 10.22 34.40 -5.20
CA LYS A 110 11.21 34.08 -6.22
C LYS A 110 12.59 34.28 -5.64
N THR A 111 13.38 33.21 -5.57
CA THR A 111 14.78 33.30 -5.16
C THR A 111 15.71 33.15 -6.38
N THR A 112 17.00 33.39 -6.20
CA THR A 112 18.04 33.07 -7.21
C THR A 112 18.22 31.57 -7.41
N GLY A 113 17.82 30.75 -6.43
CA GLY A 113 17.70 29.30 -6.53
C GLY A 113 16.23 28.87 -6.59
N ASP A 114 15.86 27.89 -5.76
CA ASP A 114 14.51 27.32 -5.77
C ASP A 114 13.46 28.26 -5.15
N ASP A 115 12.32 28.39 -5.81
CA ASP A 115 11.17 29.15 -5.35
C ASP A 115 10.68 28.69 -3.96
N VAL A 116 10.31 29.65 -3.11
CA VAL A 116 9.68 29.34 -1.83
C VAL A 116 8.18 29.59 -1.91
N VAL A 117 7.40 28.52 -1.76
CA VAL A 117 5.93 28.56 -1.75
C VAL A 117 5.41 28.28 -0.34
N LEU A 118 4.65 29.23 0.19
CA LEU A 118 4.11 29.18 1.55
C LEU A 118 2.58 29.38 1.53
N PRO A 119 1.80 28.40 2.00
CA PRO A 119 0.35 28.56 2.13
C PRO A 119 0.00 29.50 3.31
N GLU A 120 -0.82 30.51 3.06
CA GLU A 120 -1.23 31.53 4.03
C GLU A 120 -1.83 30.89 5.30
N LEU A 121 -2.77 29.96 5.12
CA LEU A 121 -3.48 29.30 6.24
C LEU A 121 -2.58 28.51 7.20
N LEU A 122 -1.34 28.20 6.81
CA LEU A 122 -0.40 27.44 7.63
C LEU A 122 0.73 28.32 8.21
N LEU A 123 0.75 29.61 7.87
CA LEU A 123 1.72 30.58 8.36
C LEU A 123 1.12 31.41 9.51
N ASN A 124 1.58 31.14 10.73
CA ASN A 124 1.09 31.87 11.90
C ASN A 124 1.53 33.35 11.94
N ASN A 125 2.60 33.70 11.23
CA ASN A 125 3.17 35.05 11.13
C ASN A 125 3.08 35.62 9.70
N HIS A 126 1.98 35.31 9.01
CA HIS A 126 1.73 35.76 7.63
C HIS A 126 1.91 37.27 7.44
N GLU A 127 1.23 38.07 8.26
CA GLU A 127 1.26 39.54 8.16
C GLU A 127 2.66 40.11 8.38
N GLU A 128 3.38 39.58 9.37
CA GLU A 128 4.75 39.99 9.71
C GLU A 128 5.72 39.65 8.59
N LEU A 129 5.53 38.52 7.89
CA LEU A 129 6.32 38.13 6.73
C LEU A 129 6.11 39.10 5.57
N ILE A 130 4.86 39.45 5.26
CA ILE A 130 4.55 40.44 4.20
C ILE A 130 5.16 41.79 4.55
N HIS A 131 5.00 42.25 5.79
CA HIS A 131 5.58 43.50 6.26
C HIS A 131 7.11 43.51 6.13
N GLN A 132 7.79 42.42 6.48
CA GLN A 132 9.25 42.32 6.33
C GLN A 132 9.68 42.37 4.86
N LEU A 133 8.98 41.65 3.97
CA LEU A 133 9.28 41.68 2.54
C LEU A 133 9.13 43.09 1.94
N GLN A 134 8.11 43.83 2.38
CA GLN A 134 7.92 45.24 2.03
C GLN A 134 9.02 46.14 2.62
N HIS A 135 9.39 45.93 3.88
CA HIS A 135 10.47 46.67 4.54
C HIS A 135 11.81 46.48 3.81
N TRP A 136 12.08 45.27 3.33
CA TRP A 136 13.23 44.95 2.49
C TRP A 136 13.18 45.53 1.08
N ARG A 137 12.07 46.19 0.70
CA ARG A 137 11.82 46.76 -0.63
C ARG A 137 11.87 45.69 -1.74
N ILE A 138 11.49 44.45 -1.42
CA ILE A 138 11.36 43.40 -2.44
C ILE A 138 10.19 43.75 -3.35
N LYS A 139 10.39 43.64 -4.67
CA LYS A 139 9.35 44.00 -5.65
C LYS A 139 8.18 43.02 -5.56
N GLN A 140 6.98 43.55 -5.29
CA GLN A 140 5.75 42.79 -5.41
C GLN A 140 5.37 42.66 -6.89
N LYS A 141 5.06 41.45 -7.35
CA LYS A 141 4.52 41.19 -8.68
C LYS A 141 3.12 40.60 -8.57
N SER A 142 2.17 41.16 -9.32
CA SER A 142 0.84 40.58 -9.49
C SER A 142 0.97 39.28 -10.28
N GLU A 143 0.52 38.18 -9.68
CA GLU A 143 0.55 36.82 -10.26
C GLU A 143 1.95 36.28 -10.57
N LEU A 144 2.64 35.80 -9.52
CA LEU A 144 3.78 34.92 -9.73
C LEU A 144 3.28 33.50 -9.99
N PRO A 145 3.57 32.90 -11.15
CA PRO A 145 3.20 31.51 -11.36
C PRO A 145 4.04 30.64 -10.42
N ILE A 146 3.43 29.65 -9.77
CA ILE A 146 4.14 28.61 -9.01
C ILE A 146 5.07 27.89 -9.99
N THR A 147 6.36 28.25 -10.03
CA THR A 147 7.26 27.80 -11.11
C THR A 147 8.65 27.48 -10.58
N ARG A 148 8.97 26.18 -10.43
CA ARG A 148 9.74 25.39 -11.44
C ARG A 148 10.20 24.04 -10.86
N ASP A 149 10.48 23.94 -9.55
CA ASP A 149 10.96 22.69 -8.93
C ASP A 149 9.86 21.66 -8.69
N SER A 150 8.64 22.13 -8.46
CA SER A 150 7.46 21.25 -8.40
C SER A 150 7.16 20.55 -9.72
N ARG A 151 7.75 20.96 -10.85
CA ARG A 151 7.41 20.36 -12.16
C ARG A 151 8.09 19.02 -12.38
N PHE A 152 9.38 18.88 -12.01
CA PHE A 152 10.08 17.60 -12.08
C PHE A 152 9.67 16.70 -10.91
N GLU A 153 9.50 17.26 -9.71
CA GLU A 153 9.08 16.52 -8.53
C GLU A 153 7.64 15.99 -8.68
N ASN A 154 6.68 16.79 -9.16
CA ASN A 154 5.30 16.32 -9.39
C ASN A 154 5.18 15.39 -10.59
N ARG A 155 6.02 15.54 -11.63
CA ARG A 155 6.02 14.60 -12.76
C ARG A 155 6.66 13.28 -12.38
N GLY A 156 7.81 13.29 -11.72
CA GLY A 156 8.47 12.08 -11.24
C GLY A 156 7.58 11.32 -10.25
N THR A 157 7.05 12.03 -9.25
CA THR A 157 6.08 11.47 -8.30
C THR A 157 4.82 10.98 -9.00
N GLY A 158 4.28 11.76 -9.95
CA GLY A 158 3.12 11.36 -10.74
C GLY A 158 3.35 10.10 -11.58
N THR A 159 4.52 9.97 -12.22
CA THR A 159 4.93 8.78 -12.97
C THR A 159 5.08 7.57 -12.07
N ILE A 160 5.73 7.70 -10.90
CA ILE A 160 5.86 6.61 -9.92
C ILE A 160 4.47 6.13 -9.47
N LEU A 161 3.56 7.04 -9.14
CA LEU A 161 2.19 6.68 -8.74
C LEU A 161 1.40 5.99 -9.84
N MET A 162 1.57 6.42 -11.10
CA MET A 162 0.95 5.75 -12.24
C MET A 162 1.53 4.34 -12.43
N ILE A 163 2.86 4.16 -12.34
CA ILE A 163 3.50 2.83 -12.45
C ILE A 163 3.02 1.90 -11.35
N VAL A 164 3.05 2.36 -10.09
CA VAL A 164 2.59 1.57 -8.94
C VAL A 164 1.10 1.27 -9.07
N GLY A 165 0.27 2.26 -9.39
CA GLY A 165 -1.16 2.07 -9.61
C GLY A 165 -1.47 1.08 -10.74
N SER A 166 -0.78 1.16 -11.87
CA SER A 166 -0.92 0.21 -12.98
C SER A 166 -0.47 -1.20 -12.61
N PHE A 167 0.63 -1.34 -11.86
CA PHE A 167 1.10 -2.65 -11.37
C PHE A 167 0.05 -3.29 -10.45
N LEU A 168 -0.51 -2.53 -9.52
CA LEU A 168 -1.55 -3.00 -8.60
C LEU A 168 -2.86 -3.35 -9.32
N LEU A 169 -3.24 -2.58 -10.33
CA LEU A 169 -4.37 -2.92 -11.21
C LEU A 169 -4.13 -4.23 -11.95
N GLY A 170 -2.94 -4.41 -12.54
CA GLY A 170 -2.55 -5.65 -13.21
C GLY A 170 -2.58 -6.86 -12.27
N PHE A 171 -2.10 -6.68 -11.03
CA PHE A 171 -2.18 -7.69 -9.99
C PHE A 171 -3.63 -8.03 -9.63
N THR A 172 -4.49 -7.03 -9.46
CA THR A 172 -5.92 -7.21 -9.16
C THR A 172 -6.66 -7.94 -10.29
N ILE A 173 -6.38 -7.57 -11.54
CA ILE A 173 -6.95 -8.22 -12.72
C ILE A 173 -6.49 -9.68 -12.74
N LYS A 174 -5.21 -9.95 -12.49
CA LYS A 174 -4.69 -11.32 -12.39
C LYS A 174 -5.36 -12.10 -11.26
N SER A 175 -5.52 -11.53 -10.07
CA SER A 175 -6.11 -12.24 -8.93
C SER A 175 -7.62 -12.50 -9.11
N VAL A 176 -8.33 -11.65 -9.84
CA VAL A 176 -9.76 -11.84 -10.15
C VAL A 176 -10.00 -12.78 -11.34
N ILE A 177 -9.14 -12.73 -12.37
CA ILE A 177 -9.28 -13.54 -13.59
C ILE A 177 -8.63 -14.92 -13.47
N SER A 178 -7.69 -15.10 -12.54
CA SER A 178 -7.09 -16.41 -12.31
C SER A 178 -8.21 -17.40 -11.97
N PRO A 179 -8.32 -18.52 -12.71
CA PRO A 179 -9.39 -19.48 -12.49
C PRO A 179 -9.35 -19.97 -11.04
N GLU A 180 -10.52 -20.08 -10.43
CA GLU A 180 -10.68 -20.72 -9.12
C GLU A 180 -10.03 -22.10 -9.21
N PHE A 181 -8.94 -22.30 -8.47
CA PHE A 181 -8.20 -23.55 -8.48
C PHE A 181 -8.99 -24.59 -7.68
N SER A 182 -10.07 -25.12 -8.22
CA SER A 182 -10.69 -26.32 -7.66
C SER A 182 -9.76 -27.52 -7.85
N VAL A 183 -9.76 -28.41 -6.87
CA VAL A 183 -9.05 -29.68 -6.98
C VAL A 183 -9.86 -30.57 -7.91
N ASP A 184 -9.27 -30.88 -9.06
CA ASP A 184 -9.84 -31.78 -10.05
C ASP A 184 -9.62 -33.23 -9.60
N GLY A 185 -10.73 -33.93 -9.29
CA GLY A 185 -10.70 -35.32 -8.84
C GLY A 185 -10.00 -36.27 -9.83
N SER A 186 -9.99 -35.96 -11.13
CA SER A 186 -9.30 -36.78 -12.15
C SER A 186 -7.78 -36.78 -11.99
N LYS A 187 -7.23 -35.79 -11.29
CA LYS A 187 -5.79 -35.64 -11.01
C LYS A 187 -5.38 -36.27 -9.68
N LEU A 188 -6.33 -36.84 -8.94
CA LEU A 188 -6.07 -37.47 -7.67
C LEU A 188 -5.80 -38.97 -7.82
N ILE A 189 -5.05 -39.52 -6.87
CA ILE A 189 -4.84 -40.94 -6.66
C ILE A 189 -5.11 -41.26 -5.18
N THR A 190 -5.82 -42.35 -4.93
CA THR A 190 -6.12 -42.83 -3.58
C THR A 190 -5.00 -43.74 -3.10
N LEU A 191 -4.53 -43.50 -1.88
CA LEU A 191 -3.62 -44.36 -1.15
C LEU A 191 -4.34 -44.93 0.07
N SER A 192 -4.26 -46.24 0.24
CA SER A 192 -4.72 -46.92 1.45
C SER A 192 -3.54 -47.27 2.33
N GLY A 193 -3.70 -47.16 3.64
CA GLY A 193 -2.66 -47.52 4.59
C GLY A 193 -3.16 -47.52 6.04
N GLN A 194 -2.23 -47.73 6.97
CA GLN A 194 -2.50 -47.71 8.40
C GLN A 194 -1.77 -46.54 9.06
N LEU A 195 -2.43 -45.88 10.00
CA LEU A 195 -1.81 -44.83 10.80
C LEU A 195 -0.64 -45.38 11.62
N SER A 196 0.55 -44.80 11.49
CA SER A 196 1.72 -45.20 12.29
C SER A 196 1.67 -44.65 13.72
N MET A 197 0.92 -43.56 13.91
CA MET A 197 0.66 -42.90 15.19
C MET A 197 -0.66 -42.12 15.11
N ALA A 198 -1.16 -41.63 16.24
CA ALA A 198 -2.36 -40.79 16.25
C ALA A 198 -2.16 -39.52 15.40
N PRO A 199 -3.21 -39.00 14.71
CA PRO A 199 -3.12 -37.76 13.95
C PRO A 199 -2.64 -36.58 14.80
N GLU A 200 -1.65 -35.84 14.30
CA GLU A 200 -1.21 -34.61 14.97
C GLU A 200 -2.13 -33.46 14.57
N VAL A 201 -3.00 -33.05 15.49
CA VAL A 201 -3.93 -31.93 15.28
C VAL A 201 -3.33 -30.65 15.86
N LYS A 202 -2.87 -29.75 14.98
CA LYS A 202 -2.46 -28.39 15.36
C LYS A 202 -3.69 -27.50 15.31
N MET A 203 -4.21 -27.11 16.47
CA MET A 203 -5.34 -26.19 16.56
C MET A 203 -4.91 -24.73 16.30
N PRO A 204 -5.83 -23.89 15.78
CA PRO A 204 -5.62 -22.45 15.78
C PRO A 204 -5.39 -21.94 17.21
N SER A 205 -4.39 -21.10 17.41
CA SER A 205 -4.08 -20.46 18.69
C SER A 205 -3.68 -19.00 18.48
N GLY A 206 -3.56 -18.21 19.54
CA GLY A 206 -3.16 -16.79 19.42
C GLY A 206 -1.83 -16.54 18.70
N LYS A 207 -0.97 -17.56 18.55
CA LYS A 207 0.29 -17.50 17.75
C LYS A 207 0.17 -18.10 16.34
N ASN A 208 -0.78 -19.01 16.11
CA ASN A 208 -0.98 -19.70 14.84
C ASN A 208 -2.45 -19.56 14.42
N ALA A 209 -2.73 -18.72 13.43
CA ALA A 209 -4.12 -18.42 13.09
C ALA A 209 -4.81 -19.51 12.25
N TYR A 210 -4.14 -20.63 11.97
CA TYR A 210 -4.71 -21.75 11.21
C TYR A 210 -4.51 -23.08 11.94
N GLY A 211 -5.47 -23.99 11.72
CA GLY A 211 -5.35 -25.39 12.10
C GLY A 211 -4.77 -26.21 10.95
N ALA A 212 -4.09 -27.30 11.29
CA ALA A 212 -3.56 -28.25 10.32
C ALA A 212 -3.51 -29.64 10.95
N ILE A 213 -3.66 -30.68 10.14
CA ILE A 213 -3.59 -32.06 10.61
C ILE A 213 -2.52 -32.81 9.84
N GLN A 214 -1.64 -33.49 10.57
CA GLN A 214 -0.60 -34.33 10.00
C GLN A 214 -0.91 -35.79 10.29
N LEU A 215 -0.85 -36.60 9.23
CA LEU A 215 -1.05 -38.03 9.24
C LEU A 215 0.24 -38.70 8.81
N TYR A 216 0.54 -39.83 9.43
CA TYR A 216 1.72 -40.64 9.15
C TYR A 216 1.26 -42.07 8.89
N LEU A 217 1.68 -42.63 7.75
CA LEU A 217 1.29 -43.98 7.34
C LEU A 217 2.46 -44.95 7.49
N VAL A 218 2.17 -46.19 7.89
CA VAL A 218 3.17 -47.26 8.04
C VAL A 218 3.80 -47.62 6.68
N GLU A 219 3.00 -47.61 5.63
CA GLU A 219 3.38 -47.98 4.26
C GLU A 219 4.28 -46.94 3.59
N TYR A 220 4.28 -45.71 4.10
CA TYR A 220 5.00 -44.56 3.52
C TYR A 220 5.87 -43.87 4.57
N PRO A 221 6.92 -44.54 5.08
CA PRO A 221 7.76 -43.99 6.12
C PRO A 221 8.52 -42.74 5.63
N GLY A 222 8.60 -41.72 6.49
CA GLY A 222 9.29 -40.46 6.20
C GLY A 222 8.48 -39.45 5.38
N ILE A 223 7.23 -39.78 5.03
CA ILE A 223 6.28 -38.86 4.38
C ILE A 223 5.26 -38.40 5.42
N ASN A 224 5.01 -37.09 5.47
CA ASN A 224 3.94 -36.51 6.26
C ASN A 224 2.79 -36.07 5.35
N PHE A 225 1.62 -36.70 5.52
CA PHE A 225 0.40 -36.35 4.81
C PHE A 225 -0.30 -35.22 5.54
N LEU A 226 -0.40 -34.07 4.90
CA LEU A 226 -0.87 -32.83 5.50
C LEU A 226 -2.27 -32.49 4.97
N ILE A 227 -3.22 -32.37 5.89
CA ILE A 227 -4.46 -31.62 5.68
C ILE A 227 -4.16 -30.17 6.07
N ASP A 228 -4.16 -29.30 5.06
CA ASP A 228 -3.86 -27.88 5.20
C ASP A 228 -4.98 -27.11 5.90
N ALA A 229 -4.83 -25.79 6.01
CA ALA A 229 -5.82 -24.92 6.63
C ALA A 229 -7.20 -24.97 5.95
N VAL A 230 -7.23 -25.19 4.63
CA VAL A 230 -8.49 -25.28 3.88
C VAL A 230 -9.21 -26.55 4.29
N GLY A 231 -8.53 -27.70 4.21
CA GLY A 231 -9.10 -28.99 4.59
C GLY A 231 -9.44 -29.06 6.08
N PHE A 232 -8.64 -28.44 6.95
CA PHE A 232 -8.91 -28.40 8.39
C PHE A 232 -10.26 -27.77 8.72
N ASN A 233 -10.62 -26.68 8.01
CA ASN A 233 -11.91 -26.01 8.19
C ASN A 233 -13.09 -26.81 7.63
N SER A 234 -12.82 -27.77 6.75
CA SER A 234 -13.84 -28.65 6.15
C SER A 234 -14.14 -29.89 6.99
N ILE A 235 -13.32 -30.20 7.99
CA ILE A 235 -13.48 -31.41 8.80
C ILE A 235 -13.96 -31.13 10.22
N ASN A 236 -14.64 -32.11 10.81
CA ASN A 236 -14.83 -32.15 12.24
C ASN A 236 -13.64 -32.86 12.90
N ALA A 237 -12.65 -32.10 13.37
CA ALA A 237 -11.44 -32.64 14.01
C ALA A 237 -11.71 -33.61 15.18
N ARG A 238 -12.91 -33.59 15.79
CA ARG A 238 -13.30 -34.57 16.82
C ARG A 238 -13.41 -35.99 16.27
N GLN A 239 -13.77 -36.17 15.00
CA GLN A 239 -13.84 -37.48 14.34
C GLN A 239 -12.46 -38.16 14.20
N LEU A 240 -11.37 -37.38 14.30
CA LEU A 240 -10.00 -37.89 14.25
C LEU A 240 -9.41 -38.19 15.63
N GLN A 241 -10.09 -37.80 16.72
CA GLN A 241 -9.58 -38.01 18.08
C GLN A 241 -9.60 -39.49 18.51
N SER A 242 -10.47 -40.30 17.90
CA SER A 242 -10.55 -41.74 18.12
C SER A 242 -9.59 -42.54 17.24
N ALA A 243 -8.98 -41.90 16.23
CA ALA A 243 -8.03 -42.56 15.32
C ALA A 243 -6.66 -42.67 15.99
N GLY A 244 -6.11 -43.88 15.99
CA GLY A 244 -4.85 -44.19 16.65
C GLY A 244 -3.93 -45.01 15.74
N LYS A 245 -2.82 -45.48 16.32
CA LYS A 245 -1.92 -46.39 15.60
C LYS A 245 -2.67 -47.64 15.14
N GLY A 246 -2.48 -48.01 13.88
CA GLY A 246 -3.12 -49.18 13.24
C GLY A 246 -4.51 -48.91 12.65
N THR A 247 -5.07 -47.72 12.84
CA THR A 247 -6.35 -47.37 12.22
C THR A 247 -6.22 -47.33 10.69
N PRO A 248 -7.06 -48.05 9.94
CA PRO A 248 -7.06 -48.01 8.48
C PRO A 248 -7.57 -46.67 7.97
N VAL A 249 -6.85 -46.11 7.02
CA VAL A 249 -7.18 -44.83 6.38
C VAL A 249 -6.99 -44.91 4.88
N GLU A 250 -7.83 -44.17 4.16
CA GLU A 250 -7.68 -43.93 2.73
C GLU A 250 -7.60 -42.44 2.50
N LEU A 251 -6.58 -42.00 1.75
CA LEU A 251 -6.35 -40.59 1.47
C LEU A 251 -6.14 -40.36 -0.03
N SER A 252 -6.63 -39.22 -0.52
CA SER A 252 -6.40 -38.82 -1.92
C SER A 252 -5.36 -37.72 -2.00
N ILE A 253 -4.36 -37.93 -2.85
CA ILE A 253 -3.25 -36.99 -3.12
C ILE A 253 -3.15 -36.71 -4.62
N LEU A 254 -2.39 -35.71 -5.01
CA LEU A 254 -2.14 -35.44 -6.43
C LEU A 254 -1.27 -36.54 -7.05
N LYS A 255 -1.63 -36.98 -8.27
CA LYS A 255 -0.84 -37.93 -9.07
C LYS A 255 0.60 -37.47 -9.27
N HIS A 256 0.81 -36.18 -9.43
CA HIS A 256 2.15 -35.59 -9.57
C HIS A 256 2.98 -35.76 -8.29
N GLU A 257 2.43 -35.45 -7.10
CA GLU A 257 3.14 -35.65 -5.83
C GLU A 257 3.46 -37.13 -5.59
N TYR A 258 2.55 -38.03 -5.96
CA TYR A 258 2.79 -39.46 -5.95
C TYR A 258 3.97 -39.86 -6.86
N ALA A 259 4.01 -39.35 -8.09
CA ALA A 259 5.06 -39.62 -9.07
C ALA A 259 6.43 -39.09 -8.61
N VAL A 260 6.49 -37.88 -8.06
CA VAL A 260 7.74 -37.22 -7.64
C VAL A 260 8.26 -37.78 -6.31
N LYS A 261 7.41 -37.86 -5.27
CA LYS A 261 7.85 -38.11 -3.89
C LYS A 261 7.81 -39.59 -3.50
N ILE A 262 6.83 -40.34 -4.00
CA ILE A 262 6.65 -41.77 -3.66
C ILE A 262 7.33 -42.66 -4.69
N LYS A 263 6.93 -42.57 -5.96
CA LYS A 263 7.49 -43.39 -7.04
C LYS A 263 8.85 -42.92 -7.54
N LYS A 264 9.18 -41.64 -7.33
CA LYS A 264 10.43 -41.01 -7.82
C LYS A 264 10.64 -41.19 -9.33
N THR A 265 9.55 -41.18 -10.09
CA THR A 265 9.54 -41.32 -11.55
C THR A 265 9.64 -39.99 -12.28
N GLU A 266 9.33 -38.88 -11.60
CA GLU A 266 9.42 -37.52 -12.12
C GLU A 266 10.45 -36.71 -11.31
N ALA A 267 11.14 -35.77 -11.98
CA ALA A 267 12.11 -34.91 -11.32
C ALA A 267 11.40 -33.82 -10.49
N PRO A 268 11.83 -33.56 -9.25
CA PRO A 268 11.23 -32.53 -8.43
C PRO A 268 11.52 -31.12 -8.95
N GLY A 269 10.55 -30.23 -8.74
CA GLY A 269 10.73 -28.80 -8.94
C GLY A 269 11.64 -28.18 -7.86
N TYR A 270 12.00 -26.91 -8.09
CA TYR A 270 12.85 -26.15 -7.16
C TYR A 270 12.24 -26.08 -5.75
N PHE A 271 10.94 -25.80 -5.64
CA PHE A 271 10.27 -25.62 -4.35
C PHE A 271 10.16 -26.94 -3.56
N GLU A 272 9.89 -28.04 -4.25
CA GLU A 272 9.79 -29.38 -3.66
C GLU A 272 11.13 -29.83 -3.08
N THR A 273 12.22 -29.56 -3.80
CA THR A 273 13.58 -29.91 -3.40
C THR A 273 14.03 -29.16 -2.14
N HIS A 274 13.64 -27.89 -1.99
CA HIS A 274 14.19 -27.02 -0.93
C HIS A 274 13.28 -26.83 0.29
N TYR A 275 11.97 -27.03 0.16
CA TYR A 275 11.02 -26.66 1.21
C TYR A 275 10.00 -27.75 1.60
N GLN A 276 9.66 -28.68 0.69
CA GLN A 276 8.49 -29.56 0.88
C GLN A 276 8.70 -31.01 0.48
N TRP A 277 9.92 -31.51 0.60
CA TRP A 277 10.26 -32.86 0.15
C TRP A 277 9.45 -33.95 0.86
N ALA A 278 9.32 -33.87 2.18
CA ALA A 278 8.62 -34.88 2.98
C ALA A 278 7.09 -34.76 2.95
N THR A 279 6.56 -33.57 2.66
CA THR A 279 5.14 -33.24 2.84
C THR A 279 4.33 -33.53 1.59
N ILE A 280 3.22 -34.24 1.72
CA ILE A 280 2.23 -34.45 0.64
C ILE A 280 0.87 -33.95 1.11
N TYR A 281 0.13 -33.26 0.25
CA TYR A 281 -1.19 -32.73 0.62
C TYR A 281 -2.31 -33.76 0.44
N THR A 282 -3.20 -33.79 1.42
CA THR A 282 -4.35 -34.67 1.43
C THR A 282 -5.63 -33.89 1.12
N TYR A 283 -6.31 -34.29 0.05
CA TYR A 283 -7.54 -33.64 -0.44
C TYR A 283 -8.82 -34.41 -0.13
N SER A 284 -8.70 -35.68 0.23
CA SER A 284 -9.79 -36.47 0.81
C SER A 284 -9.22 -37.41 1.86
N LEU A 285 -10.03 -37.73 2.87
CA LEU A 285 -9.67 -38.65 3.94
C LEU A 285 -10.89 -39.48 4.33
N THR A 286 -10.71 -40.79 4.36
CA THR A 286 -11.64 -41.76 4.91
C THR A 286 -10.94 -42.48 6.06
N VAL A 287 -11.59 -42.57 7.22
CA VAL A 287 -11.07 -43.25 8.41
C VAL A 287 -12.07 -44.32 8.81
N ASN A 288 -11.65 -45.58 8.95
CA ASN A 288 -12.57 -46.70 9.25
C ASN A 288 -13.78 -46.76 8.29
N SER A 289 -13.57 -46.50 7.00
CA SER A 289 -14.63 -46.42 5.98
C SER A 289 -15.64 -45.28 6.15
N GLU A 290 -15.44 -44.37 7.10
CA GLU A 290 -16.22 -43.13 7.23
C GLU A 290 -15.50 -41.97 6.56
N PRO A 291 -16.15 -41.24 5.63
CA PRO A 291 -15.54 -40.07 4.98
C PRO A 291 -15.45 -38.91 5.98
N VAL A 292 -14.23 -38.48 6.27
CA VAL A 292 -13.93 -37.33 7.16
C VAL A 292 -13.68 -36.06 6.35
N LEU A 293 -13.07 -36.19 5.17
CA LEU A 293 -12.83 -35.10 4.22
C LEU A 293 -13.14 -35.59 2.81
N THR A 294 -13.97 -34.85 2.07
CA THR A 294 -14.22 -35.11 0.65
C THR A 294 -13.65 -33.98 -0.20
N VAL A 295 -13.39 -34.28 -1.47
CA VAL A 295 -12.91 -33.28 -2.44
C VAL A 295 -13.91 -32.13 -2.58
N ASP A 296 -15.21 -32.42 -2.52
CA ASP A 296 -16.27 -31.42 -2.61
C ASP A 296 -16.24 -30.47 -1.41
N THR A 297 -16.21 -31.01 -0.18
CA THR A 297 -16.13 -30.19 1.04
C THR A 297 -14.85 -29.35 1.11
N TYR A 298 -13.73 -29.90 0.62
CA TYR A 298 -12.48 -29.17 0.46
C TYR A 298 -12.63 -28.00 -0.53
N ASN A 299 -13.19 -28.28 -1.71
CA ASN A 299 -13.41 -27.27 -2.75
C ASN A 299 -14.38 -26.18 -2.30
N GLU A 300 -15.48 -26.52 -1.63
CA GLU A 300 -16.41 -25.53 -1.06
C GLU A 300 -15.71 -24.59 -0.06
N SER A 301 -14.90 -25.15 0.83
CA SER A 301 -14.12 -24.35 1.80
C SER A 301 -13.08 -23.48 1.10
N LYS A 302 -12.47 -23.98 0.04
CA LYS A 302 -11.56 -23.21 -0.82
C LYS A 302 -12.27 -22.06 -1.52
N HIS A 303 -13.43 -22.30 -2.12
CA HIS A 303 -14.24 -21.27 -2.77
C HIS A 303 -14.68 -20.19 -1.76
N SER A 304 -15.03 -20.57 -0.54
CA SER A 304 -15.35 -19.62 0.53
C SER A 304 -14.15 -18.73 0.87
N LEU A 305 -12.95 -19.33 0.99
CA LEU A 305 -11.72 -18.58 1.23
C LEU A 305 -11.37 -17.65 0.06
N ASP A 306 -11.45 -18.13 -1.18
CA ASP A 306 -11.20 -17.34 -2.38
C ASP A 306 -12.18 -16.16 -2.49
N ASN A 307 -13.46 -16.37 -2.18
CA ASN A 307 -14.46 -15.30 -2.13
C ASN A 307 -14.19 -14.29 -1.01
N SER A 308 -13.66 -14.72 0.13
CA SER A 308 -13.18 -13.82 1.18
C SER A 308 -12.00 -12.98 0.69
N ASN A 309 -11.06 -13.60 -0.01
CA ASN A 309 -9.88 -12.93 -0.57
C ASN A 309 -10.23 -11.94 -1.69
N LYS A 310 -11.26 -12.22 -2.50
CA LYS A 310 -11.77 -11.28 -3.53
C LYS A 310 -12.18 -9.92 -2.93
N LYS A 311 -12.63 -9.86 -1.68
CA LYS A 311 -12.94 -8.58 -1.00
C LYS A 311 -11.70 -7.68 -0.90
N TRP A 312 -10.54 -8.27 -0.66
CA TRP A 312 -9.26 -7.55 -0.61
C TRP A 312 -8.83 -7.07 -2.00
N SER A 313 -9.06 -7.87 -3.04
CA SER A 313 -8.82 -7.46 -4.44
C SER A 313 -9.62 -6.20 -4.82
N VAL A 314 -10.86 -6.06 -4.37
CA VAL A 314 -11.66 -4.84 -4.59
C VAL A 314 -11.03 -3.62 -3.91
N LEU A 315 -10.52 -3.78 -2.68
CA LEU A 315 -9.82 -2.71 -1.97
C LEU A 315 -8.54 -2.30 -2.71
N ILE A 316 -7.75 -3.26 -3.20
CA ILE A 316 -6.57 -2.98 -4.05
C ILE A 316 -6.98 -2.19 -5.28
N ALA A 317 -8.07 -2.57 -5.95
CA ALA A 317 -8.57 -1.89 -7.14
C ALA A 317 -8.83 -0.40 -6.87
N ILE A 318 -9.51 -0.08 -5.76
CA ILE A 318 -9.84 1.29 -5.37
C ILE A 318 -8.56 2.10 -5.12
N ILE A 319 -7.60 1.52 -4.38
CA ILE A 319 -6.31 2.17 -4.09
C ILE A 319 -5.53 2.41 -5.39
N ALA A 320 -5.46 1.39 -6.25
CA ALA A 320 -4.75 1.43 -7.51
C ALA A 320 -5.31 2.51 -8.45
N ILE A 321 -6.64 2.58 -8.60
CA ILE A 321 -7.32 3.62 -9.40
C ILE A 321 -7.08 5.00 -8.79
N SER A 322 -7.13 5.14 -7.46
CA SER A 322 -6.89 6.41 -6.78
C SER A 322 -5.46 6.90 -6.99
N MET A 323 -4.47 6.02 -6.83
CA MET A 323 -3.06 6.31 -7.08
C MET A 323 -2.81 6.68 -8.55
N PHE A 324 -3.37 5.91 -9.48
CA PHE A 324 -3.23 6.18 -10.90
C PHE A 324 -3.85 7.53 -11.29
N THR A 325 -5.08 7.79 -10.85
CA THR A 325 -5.80 9.04 -11.15
C THR A 325 -5.08 10.25 -10.56
N TYR A 326 -4.62 10.14 -9.31
CA TYR A 326 -3.87 11.22 -8.67
C TYR A 326 -2.50 11.44 -9.33
N GLY A 327 -1.79 10.35 -9.65
CA GLY A 327 -0.53 10.39 -10.40
C GLY A 327 -0.70 11.03 -11.77
N PHE A 328 -1.78 10.70 -12.47
CA PHE A 328 -2.14 11.31 -13.74
C PHE A 328 -2.44 12.81 -13.60
N ILE A 329 -3.18 13.21 -12.55
CA ILE A 329 -3.43 14.64 -12.26
C ILE A 329 -2.10 15.37 -12.01
N LEU A 330 -1.20 14.82 -11.20
CA LEU A 330 0.11 15.41 -10.93
C LEU A 330 0.97 15.50 -12.20
N TYR A 331 1.00 14.43 -13.00
CA TYR A 331 1.71 14.39 -14.27
C TYR A 331 1.17 15.42 -15.28
N ARG A 332 -0.16 15.58 -15.33
CA ARG A 332 -0.87 16.47 -16.26
C ARG A 332 -0.99 17.92 -15.78
N GLN A 333 -0.54 18.29 -14.56
CA GLN A 333 -0.47 19.69 -14.14
C GLN A 333 0.52 20.49 -15.03
N ARG A 334 0.08 20.84 -16.23
CA ARG A 334 0.59 21.96 -17.02
C ARG A 334 0.08 23.23 -16.36
N ASN A 335 0.95 24.21 -16.17
CA ASN A 335 0.54 25.58 -15.90
C ASN A 335 -0.52 25.94 -16.95
N LYS A 336 -1.78 26.16 -16.53
CA LYS A 336 -2.61 27.11 -17.27
C LYS A 336 -1.81 28.41 -17.18
N MET A 337 -1.07 28.76 -18.23
CA MET A 337 -0.60 30.14 -18.35
C MET A 337 -1.88 30.99 -18.30
N PRO A 338 -1.95 32.05 -17.47
CA PRO A 338 -2.96 33.05 -17.74
C PRO A 338 -2.74 33.48 -19.19
N LEU A 339 -3.77 33.33 -20.01
CA LEU A 339 -3.82 33.99 -21.31
C LEU A 339 -3.65 35.47 -20.97
N THR A 340 -2.45 35.99 -21.16
CA THR A 340 -2.16 37.41 -21.05
C THR A 340 -3.23 38.12 -21.85
N SER A 341 -3.99 38.96 -21.18
CA SER A 341 -4.99 39.85 -21.75
C SER A 341 -4.32 40.69 -22.84
N ALA A 342 -4.33 40.20 -24.07
CA ALA A 342 -4.07 40.98 -25.25
C ALA A 342 -5.33 41.81 -25.50
N ASP A 343 -5.52 42.86 -24.69
CA ASP A 343 -6.22 44.09 -25.08
C ASP A 343 -6.21 45.09 -23.93
N LYS A 344 -5.09 45.80 -23.80
CA LYS A 344 -5.11 47.18 -23.33
C LYS A 344 -3.90 47.92 -23.88
N LYS A 345 -3.90 48.14 -25.20
CA LYS A 345 -3.21 49.32 -25.74
C LYS A 345 -4.05 50.54 -25.36
N GLN A 346 -3.66 51.19 -24.27
CA GLN A 346 -3.85 52.63 -24.15
C GLN A 346 -3.13 53.29 -25.35
N GLN A 347 -3.89 53.86 -26.28
CA GLN A 347 -3.46 55.07 -26.96
C GLN A 347 -4.21 56.23 -26.32
N THR A 348 -3.45 57.06 -25.61
CA THR A 348 -3.89 58.35 -25.09
C THR A 348 -3.33 59.45 -25.99
N LYS A 349 -4.11 60.53 -26.10
CA LYS A 349 -3.87 61.85 -26.73
C LYS A 349 -4.30 61.93 -28.20
N GLN A 350 -5.07 62.92 -28.63
CA GLN A 350 -4.99 64.35 -28.29
C GLN A 350 -6.36 65.05 -28.19
N ILE A 351 -6.40 66.09 -27.36
CA ILE A 351 -7.39 67.19 -27.36
C ILE A 351 -7.03 68.16 -28.50
N PRO A 352 -8.01 68.78 -29.17
CA PRO A 352 -8.09 70.25 -29.21
C PRO A 352 -9.52 70.70 -28.85
N GLU A 353 -9.70 71.54 -27.82
CA GLU A 353 -9.66 73.01 -27.85
C GLU A 353 -10.83 73.62 -28.65
N LYS A 354 -11.66 74.37 -27.93
CA LYS A 354 -12.86 75.06 -28.41
C LYS A 354 -12.49 76.16 -29.43
N ALA A 355 -13.33 76.29 -30.45
CA ALA A 355 -13.78 77.57 -31.00
C ALA A 355 -15.31 77.49 -31.14
#